data_AF-A0A7X7L426-F1
#
_entry.id   AF-A0A7X7L426-F1
#
_cell.length_a   1.000
_cell.length_b   1.000
_cell.length_c   1.000
_cell.angle_alpha   90.00
_cell.angle_beta   90.00
_cell.angle_gamma   90.00
#
_symmetry.space_group_name_H-M   'P 1'
#
loop_
_entity.id
_entity.type
_entity.pdbx_description
1 polymer ?
#
loop_
_entity_poly.entity_id
_entity_poly.type
_entity_poly.pdbx_seq_one_letter_code
_entity_poly.pdbx_strand_id
1 'polypeptide(L)'
;AFSAEYKHTIYLEMVVVALLVIFGGLVLAVVIVRMQRRLMQTENLALVGKMAVTLRHEINNPLAAIVGNSYLLRHDEELTPKQRQETVVAIEESAQRISAVVKNLSEMEEVSITDRLGGVEMLDISKQGEAG
;
A
#
# COMPACT_ATOMS: atom_id res chain seq x y z
N ALA A 1 -25.69 -25.96 57.53
CA ALA A 1 -25.64 -24.52 57.14
C ALA A 1 -24.37 -24.15 56.36
N PHE A 2 -23.32 -24.97 56.36
CA PHE A 2 -22.01 -24.68 55.75
C PHE A 2 -21.96 -24.77 54.21
N SER A 3 -23.06 -25.08 53.52
CA SER A 3 -23.04 -25.43 52.07
C SER A 3 -23.46 -24.30 51.12
N ALA A 4 -24.20 -23.28 51.58
CA ALA A 4 -24.68 -22.21 50.71
C ALA A 4 -23.65 -21.07 50.55
N GLU A 5 -22.95 -20.74 51.64
CA GLU A 5 -21.97 -19.65 51.70
C GLU A 5 -20.70 -19.99 50.89
N TYR A 6 -20.27 -21.25 50.94
CA TYR A 6 -19.17 -21.78 50.12
C TYR A 6 -19.52 -21.81 48.63
N LYS A 7 -20.76 -22.18 48.28
CA LYS A 7 -21.23 -22.12 46.89
C LYS A 7 -21.15 -20.69 46.36
N HIS A 8 -21.67 -19.71 47.10
CA HIS A 8 -21.63 -18.30 46.68
C HIS A 8 -20.20 -17.80 46.46
N THR A 9 -19.27 -18.16 47.34
CA THR A 9 -17.85 -17.80 47.21
C THR A 9 -17.21 -18.40 45.96
N ILE A 10 -17.44 -19.70 45.70
CA ILE A 10 -16.92 -20.38 44.50
C ILE A 10 -17.52 -19.79 43.23
N TYR A 11 -18.83 -19.47 43.21
CA TYR A 11 -19.46 -18.82 42.07
C TYR A 11 -18.83 -17.45 41.78
N LEU A 12 -18.56 -16.65 42.82
CA LEU A 12 -17.91 -15.35 42.67
C LEU A 12 -16.50 -15.49 42.07
N GLU A 13 -15.69 -16.42 42.57
CA GLU A 13 -14.35 -16.68 42.03
C GLU A 13 -14.39 -17.13 40.56
N MET A 14 -15.30 -18.05 40.22
CA MET A 14 -15.49 -18.51 38.85
C MET A 14 -15.88 -17.37 37.90
N VAL A 15 -16.77 -16.48 38.34
CA VAL A 15 -17.17 -15.29 37.57
C VAL A 15 -15.98 -14.35 37.39
N VAL A 16 -15.20 -14.09 38.44
CA VAL A 16 -14.00 -13.23 38.35
C VAL A 16 -12.99 -13.82 37.37
N VAL A 17 -12.71 -15.13 37.44
CA VAL A 17 -11.81 -15.80 36.50
C VAL A 17 -12.33 -15.70 35.07
N ALA A 18 -13.62 -15.96 34.84
CA ALA A 18 -14.23 -15.83 33.51
C ALA A 18 -14.10 -14.40 32.95
N LEU A 19 -14.35 -13.39 33.78
CA LEU A 19 -14.20 -11.98 33.40
C LEU A 19 -12.74 -11.63 33.06
N LEU A 20 -11.77 -12.13 33.82
CA LEU A 20 -10.36 -11.91 33.52
C LEU A 20 -9.93 -12.56 32.20
N VAL A 21 -10.44 -13.75 31.90
CA VAL A 21 -10.17 -14.42 30.61
C VAL A 21 -10.78 -13.65 29.46
N ILE A 22 -12.04 -13.22 29.58
CA ILE A 22 -12.72 -12.42 28.55
C ILE A 22 -12.00 -11.09 28.35
N PHE A 23 -11.64 -10.42 29.44
CA PHE A 23 -10.91 -9.15 29.40
C PHE A 23 -9.54 -9.33 28.74
N GLY A 24 -8.78 -10.36 29.13
CA GLY A 24 -7.49 -10.68 28.51
C GLY A 24 -7.62 -10.96 27.02
N GLY A 25 -8.63 -11.74 26.61
CA GLY A 25 -8.94 -12.01 25.20
C GLY A 25 -9.29 -10.73 24.42
N LEU A 26 -10.09 -9.84 25.01
CA LEU A 26 -10.44 -8.56 24.40
C LEU A 26 -9.22 -7.65 24.24
N VAL A 27 -8.38 -7.55 25.27
CA VAL A 27 -7.12 -6.78 25.21
C VAL A 27 -6.21 -7.34 24.12
N LEU A 28 -6.04 -8.67 24.06
CA LEU A 28 -5.24 -9.32 23.04
C LEU A 28 -5.79 -9.04 21.63
N ALA A 29 -7.11 -9.17 21.43
CA ALA A 29 -7.75 -8.87 20.15
C ALA A 29 -7.51 -7.42 19.71
N VAL A 30 -7.65 -6.46 20.64
CA VAL A 30 -7.39 -5.04 20.37
C VAL A 30 -5.93 -4.79 20.01
N VAL A 31 -4.98 -5.45 20.70
CA VAL A 31 -3.55 -5.34 20.40
C VAL A 31 -3.25 -5.90 19.02
N ILE A 32 -3.78 -7.08 18.67
CA ILE A 32 -3.60 -7.71 17.36
C ILE A 32 -4.09 -6.78 16.25
N VAL A 33 -5.32 -6.26 16.36
CA VAL A 33 -5.90 -5.35 15.36
C VAL A 33 -5.05 -4.09 15.20
N ARG A 34 -4.51 -3.54 16.30
CA ARG A 34 -3.61 -2.37 16.24
C ARG A 34 -2.28 -2.69 15.58
N MET A 35 -1.68 -3.85 15.86
CA MET A 35 -0.43 -4.26 15.23
C MET A 35 -0.62 -4.49 13.73
N GLN A 36 -1.71 -5.15 13.33
CA GLN A 36 -2.06 -5.33 11.92
C GLN A 36 -2.20 -4.00 11.19
N ARG A 37 -2.92 -3.02 11.77
CA ARG A 37 -3.04 -1.68 11.18
C ARG A 37 -1.68 -0.99 11.02
N ARG A 38 -0.82 -1.07 12.03
CA ARG A 38 0.54 -0.48 11.97
C ARG A 38 1.40 -1.16 10.91
N LEU A 39 1.33 -2.49 10.80
CA LEU A 39 2.03 -3.24 9.75
C LEU A 39 1.56 -2.80 8.37
N MET A 40 0.25 -2.76 8.13
CA MET A 40 -0.31 -2.28 6.85
C MET A 40 0.12 -0.84 6.53
N GLN A 41 0.13 0.05 7.51
CA GLN A 41 0.62 1.42 7.31
C GLN A 41 2.11 1.44 6.92
N THR A 42 2.92 0.63 7.58
CA THR A 42 4.37 0.54 7.31
C THR A 42 4.63 -0.04 5.92
N GLU A 43 3.89 -1.06 5.51
CA GLU A 43 3.97 -1.64 4.17
C GLU A 43 3.55 -0.64 3.10
N ASN A 44 2.45 0.10 3.31
CA ASN A 44 2.02 1.15 2.39
C ASN A 44 3.08 2.25 2.26
N LEU A 45 3.68 2.69 3.37
CA LEU A 45 4.76 3.68 3.36
C LEU A 45 6.01 3.18 2.62
N ALA A 46 6.39 1.91 2.82
CA ALA A 46 7.50 1.31 2.10
C ALA A 46 7.21 1.21 0.59
N LEU A 47 5.98 0.88 0.21
CA LEU A 47 5.53 0.84 -1.18
C LEU A 47 5.60 2.22 -1.83
N VAL A 48 5.05 3.25 -1.17
CA VAL A 48 5.11 4.65 -1.63
C VAL A 48 6.56 5.12 -1.75
N GLY A 49 7.42 4.80 -0.79
CA GLY A 49 8.85 5.11 -0.85
C GLY A 49 9.54 4.46 -2.05
N LYS A 50 9.24 3.19 -2.33
CA LYS A 50 9.76 2.47 -3.51
C LYS A 50 9.25 3.10 -4.81
N MET A 51 7.96 3.42 -4.89
CA MET A 51 7.38 4.13 -6.04
C MET A 51 8.06 5.48 -6.26
N ALA A 52 8.28 6.26 -5.20
CA ALA A 52 8.94 7.57 -5.30
C ALA A 52 10.38 7.46 -5.84
N VAL A 53 11.13 6.42 -5.46
CA VAL A 53 12.47 6.14 -6.01
C VAL A 53 12.38 5.78 -7.48
N THR A 54 11.46 4.89 -7.87
CA THR A 54 11.27 4.50 -9.28
C THR A 54 10.87 5.70 -10.15
N LEU A 55 9.88 6.48 -9.72
CA LEU A 55 9.40 7.67 -10.43
C LEU A 55 10.52 8.69 -10.61
N ARG A 56 11.37 8.88 -9.59
CA ARG A 56 12.56 9.73 -9.72
C ARG A 56 13.44 9.28 -10.89
N HIS A 57 13.74 7.98 -10.98
CA HIS A 57 14.54 7.46 -12.08
C HIS A 57 13.84 7.62 -13.44
N GLU A 58 12.54 7.32 -13.51
CA GLU A 58 11.78 7.37 -14.76
C GLU A 58 11.54 8.80 -15.27
N ILE A 59 11.47 9.80 -14.39
CA ILE A 59 11.34 11.22 -14.73
C ILE A 59 12.70 11.85 -15.00
N ASN A 60 13.71 11.60 -14.17
CA ASN A 60 15.02 12.24 -14.32
C ASN A 60 15.71 11.84 -15.63
N ASN A 61 15.48 10.61 -16.12
CA ASN A 61 16.08 10.14 -17.36
C ASN A 61 15.66 11.00 -18.59
N PRO A 62 14.36 11.12 -18.93
CA PRO A 62 13.93 12.01 -20.00
C PRO A 62 14.21 13.48 -19.71
N LEU A 63 14.21 13.91 -18.44
CA LEU A 63 14.59 15.29 -18.09
C LEU A 63 16.05 15.59 -18.46
N ALA A 64 16.97 14.65 -18.18
CA ALA A 64 18.37 14.78 -18.57
C ALA A 64 18.51 14.84 -20.10
N ALA A 65 17.71 14.07 -20.84
CA ALA A 65 17.66 14.14 -22.30
C ALA A 65 17.17 15.52 -22.80
N ILE A 66 16.12 16.08 -22.19
CA ILE A 66 15.63 17.43 -22.52
C ILE A 66 16.73 18.46 -22.30
N VAL A 67 17.39 18.44 -21.14
CA VAL A 67 18.46 19.39 -20.81
C VAL A 67 19.64 19.24 -21.77
N GLY A 68 20.09 18.01 -22.03
CA GLY A 68 21.20 17.74 -22.94
C GLY A 68 20.93 18.18 -24.38
N ASN A 69 19.76 17.83 -24.91
CA ASN A 69 19.36 18.23 -26.26
C ASN A 69 19.15 19.75 -26.36
N SER A 70 18.57 20.39 -25.34
CA SER A 70 18.44 21.85 -25.29
C SER A 70 19.81 22.54 -25.24
N TYR A 71 20.78 21.94 -24.54
CA TYR A 71 22.16 22.42 -24.52
C TYR A 71 22.81 22.34 -25.90
N LEU A 72 22.66 21.20 -26.61
CA LEU A 72 23.17 21.03 -27.98
C LEU A 72 22.57 22.07 -28.92
N LEU A 73 21.24 22.26 -28.92
CA LEU A 73 20.58 23.26 -29.76
C LEU A 73 21.08 24.69 -29.54
N ARG A 74 21.50 25.01 -28.31
CA ARG A 74 21.94 26.35 -27.91
C ARG A 74 23.41 26.62 -28.19
N HIS A 75 24.29 25.62 -28.08
CA HIS A 75 25.75 25.84 -28.13
C HIS A 75 26.44 25.20 -29.32
N ASP A 76 25.78 24.28 -30.03
CA ASP A 76 26.34 23.64 -31.21
C ASP A 76 25.80 24.32 -32.49
N GLU A 77 26.63 25.18 -33.06
CA GLU A 77 26.35 25.91 -34.30
C GLU A 77 26.56 25.04 -35.55
N GLU A 78 27.27 23.91 -35.43
CA GLU A 78 27.60 23.02 -36.54
C GLU A 78 26.52 21.96 -36.82
N LEU A 79 25.47 21.90 -35.99
CA LEU A 79 24.33 21.02 -36.20
C LEU A 79 23.67 21.29 -37.57
N THR A 80 23.65 20.25 -38.41
CA THR A 80 22.90 20.29 -39.66
C THR A 80 21.40 20.50 -39.39
N PRO A 81 20.63 21.02 -40.37
CA PRO A 81 19.18 21.18 -40.21
C PRO A 81 18.47 19.89 -39.80
N LYS A 82 18.94 18.73 -40.29
CA LYS A 82 18.41 17.43 -39.92
C LYS A 82 18.67 17.08 -38.45
N GLN A 83 19.92 17.23 -37.98
CA GLN A 83 20.26 16.97 -36.57
C GLN A 83 19.53 17.91 -35.61
N ARG A 84 19.38 19.18 -36.00
CA ARG A 84 18.58 20.16 -35.23
C ARG A 84 17.14 19.70 -35.09
N GLN A 85 16.51 19.24 -36.17
CA GLN A 85 15.15 18.71 -36.15
C GLN A 85 15.04 17.45 -35.27
N GLU A 86 15.98 16.50 -35.41
CA GLU A 86 16.02 15.27 -34.59
C GLU A 86 16.16 15.60 -33.10
N THR A 87 16.97 16.61 -32.76
CA THR A 87 17.18 17.07 -31.39
C THR A 87 15.90 17.68 -30.78
N VAL A 88 15.15 18.46 -31.58
CA VAL A 88 13.85 19.01 -31.15
C VAL A 88 12.82 17.91 -30.94
N VAL A 89 12.74 16.94 -31.85
CA VAL A 89 11.84 15.77 -31.70
C VAL A 89 12.18 14.99 -30.43
N ALA A 90 13.47 14.76 -30.14
CA ALA A 90 13.90 14.06 -28.93
C ALA A 90 13.48 14.79 -27.63
N ILE A 91 13.48 16.12 -27.64
CA ILE A 91 12.98 16.94 -26.52
C ILE A 91 11.47 16.74 -26.35
N GLU A 92 10.70 16.81 -27.44
CA GLU A 92 9.25 16.64 -27.41
C GLU A 92 8.85 15.26 -26.89
N GLU A 93 9.45 14.20 -27.43
CA GLU A 93 9.20 12.83 -26.99
C GLU A 93 9.54 12.63 -25.51
N SER A 94 10.66 13.21 -25.05
CA SER A 94 11.05 13.14 -23.64
C SER A 94 10.04 13.84 -22.73
N ALA A 95 9.51 14.99 -23.16
CA ALA A 95 8.48 15.72 -22.41
C ALA A 95 7.16 14.94 -22.36
N GLN A 96 6.76 14.31 -23.47
CA GLN A 96 5.58 13.44 -23.53
C GLN A 96 5.74 12.22 -22.60
N ARG A 97 6.93 11.60 -22.54
CA ARG A 97 7.21 10.50 -21.60
C ARG A 97 7.06 10.94 -20.14
N ILE A 98 7.55 12.12 -19.77
CA ILE A 98 7.34 12.67 -18.41
C ILE A 98 5.85 12.86 -18.14
N SER A 99 5.10 13.42 -19.09
CA SER A 99 3.66 13.61 -18.96
C SER A 99 2.91 12.28 -18.75
N ALA A 100 3.32 11.22 -19.44
CA ALA A 100 2.72 9.89 -19.28
C ALA A 100 3.00 9.30 -17.89
N VAL A 101 4.24 9.43 -17.38
CA VAL A 101 4.60 8.97 -16.03
C VAL A 101 3.77 9.69 -14.96
N VAL A 102 3.63 11.02 -15.07
CA VAL A 102 2.82 11.82 -14.13
C VAL A 102 1.34 11.44 -14.20
N LYS A 103 0.79 11.22 -15.41
CA LYS A 103 -0.60 10.80 -15.59
C LYS A 103 -0.87 9.44 -14.94
N ASN A 104 -0.01 8.46 -15.18
CA ASN A 104 -0.13 7.13 -14.58
C ASN A 104 -0.08 7.18 -13.05
N LEU A 105 0.73 8.08 -12.47
CA LEU A 105 0.76 8.27 -11.03
C LEU A 105 -0.56 8.83 -10.48
N SER A 106 -1.15 9.84 -11.13
CA SER A 106 -2.43 10.41 -10.71
C SER A 106 -3.59 9.40 -10.79
N GLU A 107 -3.58 8.51 -11.78
CA GLU A 107 -4.60 7.45 -11.92
C GLU A 107 -4.44 6.36 -10.83
N MET A 108 -3.22 6.09 -10.36
CA MET A 108 -2.98 5.13 -9.27
C MET A 108 -3.49 5.60 -7.90
N GLU A 109 -3.49 6.91 -7.64
CA GLU A 109 -4.00 7.49 -6.39
C GLU A 109 -5.51 7.27 -6.24
N GLU A 110 -6.23 7.25 -7.36
CA GLU A 110 -7.69 7.06 -7.40
C GLU A 110 -8.13 5.61 -7.13
N VAL A 111 -7.26 4.63 -7.45
CA VAL A 111 -7.55 3.18 -7.29
C VAL A 111 -7.29 2.66 -5.86
N SER A 112 -6.52 3.39 -5.04
CA SER A 112 -6.07 2.88 -3.72
C SER A 112 -7.17 2.83 -2.63
N ILE A 113 -8.38 3.36 -2.90
CA ILE A 113 -9.48 3.42 -1.92
C ILE A 113 -10.52 2.30 -2.12
N THR A 114 -10.61 1.67 -3.29
CA THR A 114 -11.75 0.80 -3.65
C THR A 114 -11.51 -0.71 -3.55
N ASP A 115 -10.27 -1.20 -3.45
CA ASP A 115 -9.98 -2.65 -3.61
C ASP A 115 -9.70 -3.44 -2.31
N ARG A 116 -9.98 -2.90 -1.12
CA ARG A 116 -9.70 -3.61 0.16
C ARG A 116 -10.92 -4.07 0.96
N LEU A 117 -12.12 -4.03 0.38
CA LEU A 117 -13.33 -4.62 0.96
C LEU A 117 -13.72 -5.99 0.35
N GLY A 118 -13.00 -6.48 -0.67
CA GLY A 118 -13.32 -7.73 -1.37
C GLY A 118 -12.36 -8.87 -1.08
N GLY A 119 -12.21 -9.29 0.19
CA GLY A 119 -11.19 -10.30 0.51
C GLY A 119 -11.34 -11.00 1.84
N VAL A 120 -12.56 -11.37 2.22
CA VAL A 120 -12.75 -12.55 3.07
C VAL A 120 -13.74 -13.43 2.34
N GLU A 121 -13.22 -14.23 1.40
CA GLU A 121 -13.92 -15.41 0.93
C GLU A 121 -14.12 -16.31 2.16
N MET A 122 -15.36 -16.34 2.64
CA MET A 122 -15.77 -17.27 3.69
C MET A 122 -15.62 -18.68 3.10
N LEU A 123 -14.62 -19.43 3.57
CA LEU A 123 -14.47 -20.84 3.23
C LEU A 123 -15.73 -21.58 3.68
N ASP A 124 -16.59 -21.92 2.73
CA ASP A 124 -17.85 -22.61 2.99
C ASP A 124 -17.55 -24.08 3.33
N ILE A 125 -17.37 -24.37 4.62
CA ILE A 125 -17.26 -25.74 5.13
C ILE A 125 -18.68 -26.29 5.34
N SER A 126 -19.44 -26.41 4.25
CA SER A 126 -20.73 -27.11 4.28
C SER A 126 -20.80 -28.14 3.16
N LYS A 127 -19.88 -29.10 3.19
CA LYS A 127 -20.11 -30.43 2.61
C LYS A 127 -19.06 -31.43 3.09
N GLN A 128 -19.32 -32.04 4.25
CA GLN A 128 -18.90 -33.42 4.52
C GLN A 128 -19.65 -33.93 5.75
N GLY A 129 -20.59 -34.85 5.53
CA GLY A 129 -21.29 -35.53 6.60
C GLY A 129 -22.74 -35.83 6.24
N GLU A 130 -22.95 -36.70 5.25
CA GLU A 130 -24.07 -37.64 5.26
C GLU A 130 -23.73 -38.77 4.27
N ALA A 131 -22.86 -39.66 4.76
CA ALA A 131 -22.89 -41.06 4.39
C ALA A 131 -23.90 -41.72 5.34
N GLY A 132 -24.91 -42.38 4.77
CA GLY A 132 -25.98 -43.08 5.47
C GLY A 132 -27.04 -43.54 4.50
#